data_AF-A0A4V2S5J7-F1
#
_entry.id   AF-A0A4V2S5J7-F1
#
_cell.length_a   1.000
_cell.length_b   1.000
_cell.length_c   1.000
_cell.angle_alpha   90.00
_cell.angle_beta   90.00
_cell.angle_gamma   90.00
#
_symmetry.space_group_name_H-M   'P 1'
#
loop_
_entity.id
_entity.type
_entity.pdbx_description
1 polymer ?
#
loop_
_entity_poly.entity_id
_entity_poly.type
_entity_poly.pdbx_seq_one_letter_code
_entity_poly.pdbx_strand_id
1 'polypeptide(L)'
;MTAELTSGRGHLLELGNTRWHRPALYVFSFIVLAHWAEHMAQAIQIWVLGWPRPQAGGLLGLAYPWLVTSEWLHYGYAILMLIGLWTLRGGFVGRARTWWNVALWIQVWHHVEHLLLLVQAITHSYLLGKPVPTSIAQLLFPRVELHLFYNTIVFIPMVIAMVLHLRPRAEERARMRCTCALAHA
;
A
#
# COMPACT_ATOMS: atom_id res chain seq x y z
N MET A 1 21.78 -18.63 20.22
CA MET A 1 20.56 -17.78 20.29
C MET A 1 20.11 -17.19 18.95
N THR A 2 20.91 -17.24 17.87
CA THR A 2 20.56 -16.69 16.54
C THR A 2 19.85 -17.69 15.61
N ALA A 3 20.06 -18.99 15.77
CA ALA A 3 19.43 -20.05 14.96
C ALA A 3 17.94 -20.30 15.30
N GLU A 4 17.55 -20.20 16.57
CA GLU A 4 16.15 -20.38 16.99
C GLU A 4 15.25 -19.21 16.59
N LEU A 5 15.77 -17.97 16.64
CA LEU A 5 15.04 -16.77 16.22
C LEU A 5 14.82 -16.72 14.69
N THR A 6 15.78 -17.21 13.90
CA THR A 6 15.65 -17.32 12.43
C THR A 6 14.66 -18.41 12.04
N SER A 7 14.66 -19.54 12.75
CA SER A 7 13.66 -20.62 12.61
C SER A 7 12.23 -20.14 12.90
N GLY A 8 12.03 -19.43 14.02
CA GLY A 8 10.71 -18.91 14.41
C GLY A 8 10.15 -17.87 13.44
N ARG A 9 10.99 -16.94 12.95
CA ARG A 9 10.58 -15.92 11.97
C ARG A 9 10.24 -16.52 10.60
N GLY A 10 11.02 -17.51 10.15
CA GLY A 10 10.74 -18.25 8.91
C GLY A 10 9.39 -18.97 8.99
N HIS A 11 9.12 -19.62 10.12
CA HIS A 11 7.87 -20.32 10.37
C HIS A 11 6.65 -19.37 10.38
N LEU A 12 6.71 -18.21 11.04
CA LEU A 12 5.59 -17.25 11.04
C LEU A 12 5.26 -16.71 9.63
N LEU A 13 6.29 -16.37 8.84
CA LEU A 13 6.11 -15.95 7.45
C LEU A 13 5.52 -17.06 6.59
N GLU A 14 5.97 -18.31 6.77
CA GLU A 14 5.42 -19.46 6.07
C GLU A 14 3.95 -19.69 6.39
N LEU A 15 3.58 -19.64 7.66
CA LEU A 15 2.20 -19.80 8.11
C LEU A 15 1.28 -18.70 7.55
N GLY A 16 1.77 -17.45 7.51
CA GLY A 16 1.08 -16.31 6.89
C GLY A 16 0.91 -16.43 5.38
N ASN A 17 1.64 -17.33 4.72
CA ASN A 17 1.52 -17.61 3.28
C ASN A 17 0.90 -18.99 2.98
N THR A 18 0.37 -19.67 3.99
CA THR A 18 -0.32 -20.96 3.89
C THR A 18 -1.65 -20.92 4.64
N ARG A 19 -1.72 -21.46 5.86
CA ARG A 19 -2.94 -21.59 6.66
C ARG A 19 -3.57 -20.24 7.06
N TRP A 20 -2.74 -19.24 7.38
CA TRP A 20 -3.18 -17.93 7.83
C TRP A 20 -3.24 -16.89 6.69
N HIS A 21 -3.04 -17.34 5.45
CA HIS A 21 -2.96 -16.40 4.32
C HIS A 21 -4.25 -15.63 4.11
N ARG A 22 -5.41 -16.30 4.16
CA ARG A 22 -6.72 -15.67 4.02
C ARG A 22 -6.99 -14.59 5.09
N PRO A 23 -6.88 -14.88 6.40
CA PRO A 23 -7.08 -13.83 7.41
C PRO A 23 -6.02 -12.73 7.34
N ALA A 24 -4.77 -13.04 7.01
CA ALA A 24 -3.74 -12.02 6.82
C ALA A 24 -4.07 -11.09 5.64
N LEU A 25 -4.60 -11.63 4.54
CA LEU A 25 -5.10 -10.83 3.42
C LEU A 25 -6.31 -9.97 3.81
N TYR A 26 -7.19 -10.42 4.70
CA TYR A 26 -8.30 -9.58 5.20
C TYR A 26 -7.79 -8.41 6.02
N VAL A 27 -6.87 -8.65 6.96
CA VAL A 27 -6.24 -7.58 7.75
C VAL A 27 -5.54 -6.58 6.82
N PHE A 28 -4.76 -7.09 5.86
CA PHE A 28 -4.08 -6.23 4.90
C PHE A 28 -5.06 -5.43 4.02
N SER A 29 -6.12 -6.07 3.54
CA SER A 29 -7.17 -5.41 2.75
C SER A 29 -7.89 -4.33 3.55
N PHE A 30 -8.13 -4.55 4.85
CA PHE A 30 -8.70 -3.52 5.72
C PHE A 30 -7.80 -2.29 5.80
N ILE A 31 -6.49 -2.47 5.99
CA ILE A 31 -5.52 -1.36 6.02
C ILE A 31 -5.50 -0.62 4.68
N VAL A 32 -5.48 -1.34 3.56
CA VAL A 32 -5.51 -0.77 2.21
C VAL A 32 -6.77 0.06 2.00
N LEU A 33 -7.95 -0.46 2.38
CA LEU A 33 -9.22 0.23 2.20
C LEU A 33 -9.36 1.44 3.14
N ALA A 34 -8.85 1.35 4.37
CA ALA A 34 -8.81 2.49 5.29
C ALA A 34 -7.94 3.63 4.74
N HIS A 35 -6.77 3.30 4.19
CA HIS A 35 -5.92 4.26 3.50
C HIS A 35 -6.62 4.87 2.27
N TRP A 36 -7.31 4.05 1.49
CA TRP A 36 -8.04 4.52 0.32
C TRP A 36 -9.20 5.45 0.70
N ALA A 37 -9.90 5.15 1.80
CA ALA A 37 -10.97 5.99 2.35
C ALA A 37 -10.46 7.38 2.77
N GLU A 38 -9.27 7.46 3.36
CA GLU A 38 -8.61 8.74 3.68
C GLU A 38 -8.50 9.64 2.44
N HIS A 39 -7.97 9.09 1.34
CA HIS A 39 -7.76 9.83 0.11
C HIS A 39 -9.05 10.10 -0.68
N MET A 40 -10.03 9.19 -0.63
CA MET A 40 -11.35 9.45 -1.20
C MET A 40 -12.09 10.56 -0.47
N ALA A 41 -12.00 10.61 0.87
CA ALA A 41 -12.56 11.71 1.63
C ALA A 41 -11.87 13.04 1.26
N GLN A 42 -10.55 13.05 1.14
CA GLN A 42 -9.79 14.22 0.69
C GLN A 42 -10.21 14.66 -0.74
N ALA A 43 -10.40 13.71 -1.66
CA ALA A 43 -10.89 13.97 -3.01
C ALA A 43 -12.29 14.63 -2.99
N ILE A 44 -13.21 14.07 -2.21
CA ILE A 44 -14.58 14.59 -2.05
C ILE A 44 -14.55 16.00 -1.46
N GLN A 45 -13.74 16.24 -0.42
CA GLN A 45 -13.57 17.57 0.18
C GLN A 45 -13.16 18.61 -0.87
N ILE A 46 -12.20 18.28 -1.74
CA ILE A 46 -11.70 19.22 -2.75
C ILE A 46 -12.69 19.43 -3.89
N TRP A 47 -13.14 18.34 -4.53
CA TRP A 47 -13.86 18.44 -5.82
C TRP A 47 -15.38 18.45 -5.70
N VAL A 48 -15.94 17.91 -4.61
CA VAL A 48 -17.39 17.89 -4.40
C VAL A 48 -17.82 18.99 -3.44
N LEU A 49 -17.09 19.16 -2.32
CA LEU A 49 -17.42 20.16 -1.30
C LEU A 49 -16.73 21.51 -1.54
N GLY A 50 -15.78 21.60 -2.48
CA GLY A 50 -15.09 22.83 -2.84
C GLY A 50 -14.14 23.37 -1.76
N TRP A 51 -13.68 22.52 -0.83
CA TRP A 51 -12.78 22.95 0.22
C TRP A 51 -11.41 23.35 -0.34
N PRO A 52 -10.80 24.42 0.19
CA PRO A 52 -9.41 24.72 -0.10
C PRO A 52 -8.51 23.53 0.26
N ARG A 53 -7.53 23.21 -0.59
CA ARG A 53 -6.61 22.07 -0.39
C ARG A 53 -5.95 22.02 1.01
N PRO A 54 -5.55 23.14 1.64
CA PRO A 54 -5.01 23.11 3.00
C PRO A 54 -6.00 22.65 4.08
N GLN A 55 -7.31 22.70 3.79
CA GLN A 55 -8.39 22.29 4.70
C GLN A 55 -8.90 20.87 4.37
N ALA A 56 -8.51 20.31 3.22
CA ALA A 56 -8.92 18.98 2.79
C ALA A 56 -7.99 17.89 3.38
N GLY A 57 -8.19 17.61 4.66
CA GLY A 57 -7.35 16.70 5.44
C GLY A 57 -7.63 15.20 5.27
N GLY A 58 -8.70 14.78 4.59
CA GLY A 58 -9.12 13.37 4.60
C GLY A 58 -10.02 13.03 5.81
N LEU A 59 -10.02 11.79 6.29
CA LEU A 59 -10.79 11.40 7.49
C LEU A 59 -9.95 11.64 8.75
N LEU A 60 -8.80 10.97 8.85
CA LEU A 60 -7.88 11.06 9.97
C LEU A 60 -7.22 12.43 10.04
N GLY A 61 -6.88 13.04 8.91
CA GLY A 61 -6.29 14.38 8.92
C GLY A 61 -7.23 15.49 9.37
N LEU A 62 -8.55 15.29 9.34
CA LEU A 62 -9.49 16.22 9.98
C LEU A 62 -9.53 16.05 11.50
N ALA A 63 -9.44 14.82 12.00
CA ALA A 63 -9.42 14.54 13.43
C ALA A 63 -8.07 14.86 14.07
N TYR A 64 -6.97 14.64 13.33
CA TYR A 64 -5.60 14.77 13.80
C TYR A 64 -4.70 15.45 12.74
N PRO A 65 -4.82 16.78 12.54
CA PRO A 65 -4.13 17.49 11.45
C PRO A 65 -2.60 17.30 11.41
N TRP A 66 -1.98 17.14 12.59
CA TRP A 66 -0.54 16.95 12.72
C TRP A 66 -0.02 15.67 12.03
N LEU A 67 -0.86 14.64 11.87
CA LEU A 67 -0.52 13.41 11.16
C LEU A 67 -0.23 13.68 9.67
N VAL A 68 -1.01 14.57 9.06
CA VAL A 68 -0.86 14.95 7.65
C VAL A 68 0.31 15.91 7.46
N THR A 69 0.42 16.94 8.30
CA THR A 69 1.43 17.99 8.14
C THR A 69 2.86 17.53 8.40
N SER A 70 3.04 16.42 9.12
CA SER A 70 4.35 15.88 9.49
C SER A 70 4.90 14.83 8.52
N GLU A 71 4.19 14.51 7.44
CA GLU A 71 4.48 13.42 6.48
C GLU A 71 4.48 12.00 7.07
N TRP A 72 4.40 11.84 8.40
CA TRP A 72 4.41 10.54 9.09
C TRP A 72 3.21 9.66 8.75
N LEU A 73 2.02 10.23 8.57
CA LEU A 73 0.84 9.44 8.20
C LEU A 73 1.06 8.72 6.87
N HIS A 74 1.45 9.48 5.85
CA HIS A 74 1.66 8.94 4.51
C HIS A 74 2.82 7.96 4.48
N TYR A 75 3.94 8.29 5.12
CA TYR A 75 5.09 7.40 5.18
C TYR A 75 4.78 6.09 5.95
N GLY A 76 4.02 6.18 7.04
CA GLY A 76 3.56 5.03 7.82
C GLY A 76 2.72 4.08 6.97
N TYR A 77 1.73 4.60 6.25
CA TYR A 77 0.95 3.79 5.29
C TYR A 77 1.83 3.20 4.19
N ALA A 78 2.76 3.97 3.61
CA ALA A 78 3.66 3.48 2.56
C ALA A 78 4.52 2.29 3.02
N ILE A 79 5.04 2.33 4.25
CA ILE A 79 5.77 1.19 4.84
C ILE A 79 4.84 0.00 5.10
N LEU A 80 3.67 0.22 5.73
CA LEU A 80 2.74 -0.87 6.02
C LEU A 80 2.28 -1.59 4.74
N MET A 81 2.03 -0.83 3.68
CA MET A 81 1.75 -1.34 2.34
C MET A 81 2.90 -2.20 1.82
N LEU A 82 4.13 -1.71 1.90
CA LEU A 82 5.31 -2.43 1.43
C LEU A 82 5.55 -3.72 2.21
N ILE A 83 5.41 -3.69 3.54
CA ILE A 83 5.52 -4.88 4.40
C ILE A 83 4.44 -5.90 4.03
N GLY A 84 3.18 -5.48 3.89
CA GLY A 84 2.09 -6.39 3.52
C GLY A 84 2.30 -7.02 2.15
N LEU A 85 2.61 -6.22 1.12
CA LEU A 85 2.90 -6.71 -0.22
C LEU A 85 4.09 -7.67 -0.23
N TRP A 86 5.16 -7.36 0.50
CA TRP A 86 6.34 -8.22 0.55
C TRP A 86 6.10 -9.52 1.31
N THR A 87 5.49 -9.44 2.50
CA THR A 87 5.33 -10.60 3.39
C THR A 87 4.27 -11.58 2.90
N LEU A 88 3.16 -11.09 2.34
CA LEU A 88 2.08 -11.92 1.80
C LEU A 88 2.34 -12.39 0.36
N ARG A 89 3.43 -11.92 -0.25
CA ARG A 89 3.83 -12.30 -1.59
C ARG A 89 3.80 -13.82 -1.78
N GLY A 90 4.36 -14.58 -0.83
CA GLY A 90 4.57 -16.02 -0.87
C GLY A 90 3.31 -16.88 -1.11
N GLY A 91 2.13 -16.40 -0.73
CA GLY A 91 0.86 -17.13 -0.90
C GLY A 91 0.30 -17.05 -2.32
N PHE A 92 0.74 -16.07 -3.12
CA PHE A 92 0.34 -15.92 -4.52
C PHE A 92 1.20 -16.78 -5.46
N VAL A 93 0.54 -17.44 -6.41
CA VAL A 93 1.16 -18.26 -7.48
C VAL A 93 0.62 -17.86 -8.85
N GLY A 94 1.28 -18.30 -9.93
CA GLY A 94 0.81 -18.12 -11.31
C GLY A 94 0.55 -16.65 -11.65
N ARG A 95 -0.58 -16.39 -12.34
CA ARG A 95 -0.93 -15.03 -12.79
C ARG A 95 -1.17 -14.07 -11.63
N ALA A 96 -1.76 -14.55 -10.55
CA ALA A 96 -2.00 -13.74 -9.35
C ALA A 96 -0.68 -13.21 -8.77
N ARG A 97 0.37 -14.04 -8.77
CA ARG A 97 1.72 -13.63 -8.35
C ARG A 97 2.32 -12.55 -9.25
N THR A 98 2.09 -12.63 -10.56
CA THR A 98 2.57 -11.60 -11.50
C THR A 98 1.98 -10.24 -11.14
N TRP A 99 0.66 -10.14 -11.01
CA TRP A 99 -0.02 -8.88 -10.69
C TRP A 99 0.33 -8.38 -9.29
N TRP A 100 0.52 -9.28 -8.31
CA TRP A 100 1.01 -8.90 -6.99
C TRP A 100 2.42 -8.30 -7.02
N ASN A 101 3.30 -8.84 -7.86
CA ASN A 101 4.65 -8.26 -8.08
C ASN A 101 4.56 -6.90 -8.78
N VAL A 102 3.64 -6.71 -9.74
CA VAL A 102 3.42 -5.40 -10.37
C VAL A 102 3.01 -4.37 -9.32
N ALA A 103 2.03 -4.70 -8.47
CA ALA A 103 1.64 -3.84 -7.35
C ALA A 103 2.82 -3.49 -6.44
N LEU A 104 3.62 -4.50 -6.08
CA LEU A 104 4.81 -4.34 -5.24
C LEU A 104 5.84 -3.39 -5.85
N TRP A 105 6.17 -3.53 -7.14
CA TRP A 105 7.16 -2.67 -7.79
C TRP A 105 6.71 -1.22 -7.85
N ILE A 106 5.43 -0.99 -8.18
CA ILE A 106 4.85 0.35 -8.18
C ILE A 106 4.85 0.92 -6.75
N GLN A 107 4.50 0.11 -5.74
CA GLN A 107 4.51 0.52 -4.34
C GLN A 107 5.92 0.84 -3.83
N VAL A 108 6.95 0.11 -4.29
CA VAL A 108 8.35 0.43 -3.97
C VAL A 108 8.70 1.82 -4.47
N TRP A 109 8.38 2.13 -5.73
CA TRP A 109 8.60 3.47 -6.27
C TRP A 109 7.82 4.54 -5.50
N HIS A 110 6.53 4.30 -5.24
CA HIS A 110 5.70 5.21 -4.46
C HIS A 110 6.25 5.44 -3.04
N HIS A 111 6.80 4.39 -2.41
CA HIS A 111 7.46 4.49 -1.12
C HIS A 111 8.75 5.34 -1.18
N VAL A 112 9.55 5.23 -2.25
CA VAL A 112 10.75 6.08 -2.43
C VAL A 112 10.37 7.55 -2.48
N GLU A 113 9.30 7.91 -3.21
CA GLU A 113 8.79 9.29 -3.25
C GLU A 113 8.38 9.76 -1.84
N HIS A 114 7.72 8.92 -1.04
CA HIS A 114 7.37 9.23 0.35
C HIS A 114 8.56 9.34 1.28
N LEU A 115 9.55 8.46 1.14
CA LEU A 115 10.78 8.54 1.92
C LEU A 115 11.51 9.85 1.62
N LEU A 116 11.57 10.25 0.34
CA LEU A 116 12.14 11.51 -0.08
C LEU A 116 11.41 12.71 0.55
N LEU A 117 10.07 12.68 0.64
CA LEU A 117 9.29 13.71 1.34
C LEU A 117 9.59 13.74 2.85
N LEU A 118 9.65 12.59 3.50
CA LEU A 118 9.94 12.51 4.94
C LEU A 118 11.35 13.02 5.26
N VAL A 119 12.36 12.61 4.48
CA VAL A 119 13.74 13.08 4.65
C VAL A 119 13.81 14.60 4.49
N GLN A 120 13.12 15.16 3.50
CA GLN A 120 12.99 16.61 3.33
C GLN A 120 12.32 17.29 4.54
N ALA A 121 11.24 16.71 5.07
CA ALA A 121 10.54 17.25 6.23
C ALA A 121 11.40 17.24 7.51
N ILE A 122 12.25 16.23 7.68
CA ILE A 122 13.15 16.09 8.85
C ILE A 122 14.39 16.98 8.73
N THR A 123 14.99 17.05 7.53
CA THR A 123 16.27 17.75 7.31
C THR A 123 16.11 19.20 6.88
N HIS A 124 14.89 19.62 6.53
CA HIS A 124 14.58 20.90 5.91
C HIS A 124 15.38 21.20 4.62
N SER A 125 15.91 20.15 3.97
CA SER A 125 16.68 20.25 2.72
C SER A 125 15.81 19.89 1.54
N TYR A 126 15.16 20.89 0.93
CA TYR A 126 14.11 20.67 -0.06
C TYR A 126 14.64 20.50 -1.49
N LEU A 127 14.01 19.58 -2.22
CA LEU A 127 14.38 19.22 -3.59
C LEU A 127 14.36 20.46 -4.50
N LEU A 128 15.48 20.72 -5.19
CA LEU A 128 15.64 21.87 -6.10
C LEU A 128 15.28 23.23 -5.45
N GLY A 129 15.51 23.39 -4.15
CA GLY A 129 15.23 24.63 -3.43
C GLY A 129 13.75 24.99 -3.33
N LYS A 130 12.84 24.02 -3.49
CA LYS A 130 11.40 24.23 -3.29
C LYS A 130 11.11 24.69 -1.85
N PRO A 131 10.04 25.45 -1.59
CA PRO A 131 9.75 25.95 -0.24
C PRO A 131 9.17 24.91 0.72
N VAL A 132 8.83 23.71 0.23
CA VAL A 132 8.19 22.62 0.98
C VAL A 132 8.71 21.26 0.48
N PRO A 133 8.56 20.18 1.27
CA PRO A 133 8.84 18.82 0.80
C PRO A 133 8.16 18.53 -0.54
N THR A 134 8.96 18.15 -1.54
CA THR A 134 8.51 17.91 -2.91
C THR A 134 9.14 16.63 -3.45
N SER A 135 8.33 15.69 -3.91
CA SER A 135 8.81 14.45 -4.53
C SER A 135 9.19 14.66 -6.00
N ILE A 136 9.79 13.66 -6.65
CA ILE A 136 10.27 13.77 -8.04
C ILE A 136 9.10 14.00 -8.98
N ALA A 137 8.07 13.16 -8.93
CA ALA A 137 6.90 13.31 -9.78
C ALA A 137 6.08 14.58 -9.45
N GLN A 138 6.16 15.12 -8.23
CA GLN A 138 5.51 16.38 -7.88
C GLN A 138 6.12 17.62 -8.55
N LEU A 139 7.29 17.49 -9.18
CA LEU A 139 7.85 18.56 -10.00
C LEU A 139 6.99 18.84 -11.24
N LEU A 140 6.22 17.85 -11.70
CA LEU A 140 5.37 17.93 -12.89
C LEU A 140 3.88 17.84 -12.57
N PHE A 141 3.50 17.18 -11.48
CA PHE A 141 2.11 16.91 -11.12
C PHE A 141 1.72 17.46 -9.75
N PRO A 142 0.49 17.98 -9.57
CA PRO A 142 0.02 18.40 -8.26
C PRO A 142 -0.05 17.23 -7.25
N ARG A 143 0.22 17.52 -5.97
CA ARG A 143 0.39 16.52 -4.90
C ARG A 143 -0.78 15.55 -4.75
N VAL A 144 -2.01 16.07 -4.66
CA VAL A 144 -3.21 15.26 -4.37
C VAL A 144 -3.53 14.33 -5.54
N GLU A 145 -3.52 14.87 -6.75
CA GLU A 145 -3.79 14.17 -8.00
C GLU A 145 -2.76 13.06 -8.22
N LEU A 146 -1.48 13.37 -8.01
CA LEU A 146 -0.41 12.39 -8.10
C LEU A 146 -0.58 11.26 -7.07
N HIS A 147 -0.95 11.60 -5.83
CA HIS A 147 -1.11 10.60 -4.79
C HIS A 147 -2.33 9.68 -5.08
N LEU A 148 -3.44 10.24 -5.56
CA LEU A 148 -4.58 9.46 -6.02
C LEU A 148 -4.24 8.57 -7.21
N PHE A 149 -3.45 9.08 -8.15
CA PHE A 149 -2.94 8.29 -9.27
C PHE A 149 -2.10 7.11 -8.78
N TYR A 150 -1.09 7.35 -7.92
CA TYR A 150 -0.27 6.28 -7.34
C TYR A 150 -1.10 5.24 -6.61
N ASN A 151 -2.01 5.65 -5.73
CA ASN A 151 -2.90 4.73 -5.03
C ASN A 151 -3.73 3.90 -6.01
N THR A 152 -4.22 4.49 -7.09
CA THR A 152 -4.99 3.78 -8.12
C THR A 152 -4.15 2.75 -8.86
N ILE A 153 -2.94 3.11 -9.31
CA ILE A 153 -2.08 2.21 -10.10
C ILE A 153 -1.41 1.13 -9.25
N VAL A 154 -1.37 1.27 -7.92
CA VAL A 154 -1.05 0.16 -6.99
C VAL A 154 -2.27 -0.72 -6.74
N PHE A 155 -3.43 -0.10 -6.46
CA PHE A 155 -4.64 -0.81 -6.06
C PHE A 155 -5.21 -1.70 -7.17
N ILE A 156 -5.22 -1.23 -8.43
CA ILE A 156 -5.74 -2.01 -9.56
C ILE A 156 -5.01 -3.36 -9.72
N PRO A 157 -3.67 -3.41 -9.83
CA PRO A 157 -2.93 -4.67 -9.84
C PRO A 157 -3.19 -5.55 -8.61
N MET A 158 -3.37 -4.97 -7.42
CA MET A 158 -3.73 -5.75 -6.23
C MET A 158 -5.10 -6.41 -6.37
N VAL A 159 -6.11 -5.67 -6.84
CA VAL A 159 -7.45 -6.20 -7.09
C VAL A 159 -7.39 -7.31 -8.14
N ILE A 160 -6.67 -7.11 -9.24
CA ILE A 160 -6.49 -8.14 -10.27
C ILE A 160 -5.82 -9.38 -9.67
N ALA A 161 -4.75 -9.22 -8.88
CA ALA A 161 -4.09 -10.31 -8.19
C ALA A 161 -5.05 -11.07 -7.27
N MET A 162 -5.87 -10.37 -6.49
CA MET A 162 -6.86 -10.96 -5.59
C MET A 162 -7.94 -11.72 -6.35
N VAL A 163 -8.51 -11.15 -7.42
CA VAL A 163 -9.51 -11.84 -8.25
C VAL A 163 -8.95 -13.13 -8.84
N LEU A 164 -7.72 -13.09 -9.37
CA LEU A 164 -7.05 -14.26 -9.91
C LEU A 164 -6.68 -15.28 -8.84
N HIS A 165 -6.33 -14.84 -7.63
CA HIS A 165 -6.01 -15.70 -6.50
C HIS A 165 -7.24 -16.45 -5.96
N LEU A 166 -8.39 -15.78 -5.94
CA LEU A 166 -9.67 -16.37 -5.55
C LEU A 166 -10.24 -17.31 -6.63
N ARG A 167 -9.86 -17.11 -7.90
CA ARG A 167 -10.34 -17.89 -9.06
C ARG A 167 -9.17 -18.51 -9.86
N PRO A 168 -8.38 -19.41 -9.25
CA PRO A 168 -7.21 -19.99 -9.90
C PRO A 168 -7.61 -20.98 -11.01
N ARG A 169 -6.76 -21.14 -12.02
CA ARG A 169 -6.80 -22.30 -12.94
C ARG A 169 -6.39 -23.57 -12.19
N ALA A 170 -6.69 -24.75 -12.73
CA ALA A 170 -6.31 -26.03 -12.14
C ALA A 170 -4.79 -26.11 -11.82
N GLU A 171 -3.94 -25.67 -12.74
CA GLU A 171 -2.47 -25.62 -12.57
C GLU A 171 -2.00 -24.63 -11.48
N GLU A 172 -2.76 -23.55 -11.27
CA GLU A 172 -2.49 -22.55 -10.24
C GLU A 172 -2.95 -23.11 -8.89
N ARG A 173 -4.14 -23.72 -8.85
CA ARG A 173 -4.73 -24.34 -7.67
C ARG A 173 -3.84 -25.46 -7.11
N ALA A 174 -3.29 -26.32 -7.97
CA ALA A 174 -2.38 -27.39 -7.57
C ALA A 174 -1.11 -26.89 -6.86
N ARG A 175 -0.69 -25.64 -7.10
CA ARG A 175 0.47 -25.00 -6.46
C ARG A 175 0.10 -24.16 -5.23
N MET A 176 -1.17 -23.85 -5.03
CA MET A 176 -1.62 -23.07 -3.88
C MET A 176 -1.55 -23.89 -2.60
N ARG A 177 -0.95 -23.31 -1.56
CA ARG A 177 -0.85 -23.92 -0.21
C ARG A 177 -1.82 -23.31 0.80
N CYS A 178 -2.75 -22.47 0.34
CA CYS A 178 -3.75 -21.78 1.14
C CYS A 178 -5.17 -22.19 0.74
N THR A 179 -6.14 -21.80 1.56
CA THR A 179 -7.58 -22.06 1.38
C THR A 179 -8.33 -20.87 0.79
N CYS A 180 -7.63 -19.95 0.12
CA CYS A 180 -8.24 -18.70 -0.37
C CYS A 180 -9.12 -18.92 -1.61
N ALA A 181 -8.84 -19.93 -2.43
CA ALA A 181 -9.61 -20.20 -3.64
C ALA A 181 -11.09 -20.42 -3.29
N LEU A 182 -11.98 -19.78 -4.05
CA LEU A 182 -13.41 -20.02 -3.93
C LEU A 182 -13.70 -21.46 -4.36
N ALA A 183 -14.61 -22.14 -3.65
CA ALA A 183 -15.13 -23.41 -4.14
C ALA A 183 -15.78 -23.15 -5.51
N HIS A 184 -15.51 -24.02 -6.48
CA HIS A 184 -16.29 -24.03 -7.72
C HIS A 184 -17.74 -24.29 -7.34
N ALA A 185 -18.63 -23.33 -7.65
CA ALA A 185 -20.07 -23.58 -7.66
C ALA A 185 -20.42 -24.45 -8.86
#